data_AF-A0A941Q1K6-F1
#
_entry.id   AF-A0A941Q1K6-F1
#
_cell.length_a   1.000
_cell.length_b   1.000
_cell.length_c   1.000
_cell.angle_alpha   90.00
_cell.angle_beta   90.00
_cell.angle_gamma   90.00
#
_symmetry.space_group_name_H-M   'P 1'
#
loop_
_entity.id
_entity.type
_entity.pdbx_description
1 polymer ?
#
loop_
_entity_poly.entity_id
_entity_poly.type
_entity_poly.pdbx_seq_one_letter_code
_entity_poly.pdbx_strand_id
1 'polypeptide(L)'
;MASTTVAQLATELNRPATALLEQLQSAGVKKASADDMLSEADKERLLDYLRSAHGTAGAERKKITLTRKSTSEIKQADASGKARTIQVEVRKKRTFVKRDDVPA
;
A
#
# COMPACT_ATOMS: atom_id res chain seq x y z
N MET A 1 14.76 -15.28 -24.41
CA MET A 1 14.35 -15.15 -22.99
C MET A 1 13.29 -16.20 -22.70
N ALA A 2 13.30 -16.79 -21.51
CA ALA A 2 12.48 -17.95 -21.16
C ALA A 2 11.03 -17.56 -20.90
N SER A 3 10.11 -18.20 -21.62
CA SER A 3 8.68 -18.16 -21.34
C SER A 3 8.39 -18.90 -20.03
N THR A 4 7.99 -18.17 -19.00
CA THR A 4 7.67 -18.71 -17.66
C THR A 4 6.16 -18.81 -17.49
N THR A 5 5.66 -19.84 -16.81
CA THR A 5 4.23 -19.94 -16.48
C THR A 5 3.84 -18.99 -15.35
N VAL A 6 2.55 -18.68 -15.22
CA VAL A 6 2.04 -17.86 -14.10
C VAL A 6 2.36 -18.51 -12.74
N ALA A 7 2.26 -19.84 -12.63
CA ALA A 7 2.62 -20.59 -11.43
C ALA A 7 4.09 -20.41 -11.06
N GLN A 8 5.00 -20.53 -12.04
CA GLN A 8 6.44 -20.34 -11.82
C GLN A 8 6.74 -18.92 -11.34
N LEU A 9 6.18 -17.91 -12.02
CA LEU A 9 6.37 -16.52 -11.60
C LEU A 9 5.79 -16.24 -10.21
N ALA A 10 4.64 -16.82 -9.88
CA ALA A 10 4.03 -16.67 -8.56
C ALA A 10 4.93 -17.24 -7.45
N THR A 11 5.55 -18.42 -7.70
CA THR A 11 6.51 -19.01 -6.75
C THR A 11 7.77 -18.16 -6.60
N GLU A 12 8.31 -17.61 -7.69
CA GLU A 12 9.47 -16.72 -7.64
C GLU A 12 9.19 -15.44 -6.82
N LEU A 13 8.00 -14.88 -6.98
CA LEU A 13 7.57 -13.68 -6.26
C LEU A 13 7.04 -13.97 -4.84
N ASN A 14 7.04 -15.24 -4.41
CA ASN A 14 6.44 -15.70 -3.15
C ASN A 14 5.00 -15.17 -2.95
N ARG A 15 4.20 -15.23 -4.02
CA ARG A 15 2.79 -14.81 -4.01
C ARG A 15 1.86 -15.95 -4.44
N PRO A 16 0.61 -15.95 -3.96
CA PRO A 16 -0.36 -16.91 -4.45
C PRO A 16 -0.67 -16.66 -5.93
N ALA A 17 -0.73 -17.72 -6.72
CA ALA A 17 -1.00 -17.66 -8.15
C ALA A 17 -2.36 -16.99 -8.47
N THR A 18 -3.35 -17.16 -7.59
CA THR A 18 -4.66 -16.50 -7.69
C THR A 18 -4.54 -14.98 -7.66
N ALA A 19 -3.78 -14.41 -6.72
CA ALA A 19 -3.58 -12.97 -6.64
C ALA A 19 -2.80 -12.43 -7.85
N LEU A 20 -1.84 -13.20 -8.37
CA LEU A 20 -1.11 -12.82 -9.57
C LEU A 20 -2.03 -12.80 -10.80
N LEU A 21 -2.95 -13.76 -10.93
CA LEU A 21 -3.97 -13.77 -11.99
C LEU A 21 -4.90 -12.56 -11.92
N GLU A 22 -5.37 -12.19 -10.73
CA GLU A 22 -6.19 -10.98 -10.53
C GLU A 22 -5.44 -9.71 -10.95
N GLN A 23 -4.15 -9.61 -10.61
CA GLN A 23 -3.31 -8.48 -11.01
C GLN A 23 -3.08 -8.43 -12.53
N LEU A 24 -2.83 -9.59 -13.16
CA LEU A 24 -2.67 -9.70 -14.61
C LEU A 24 -3.94 -9.28 -15.35
N GLN A 25 -5.11 -9.72 -14.87
CA GLN A 25 -6.40 -9.32 -15.42
C GLN A 25 -6.64 -7.81 -15.26
N SER A 26 -6.30 -7.25 -14.10
CA SER A 26 -6.38 -5.81 -13.85
C SER A 26 -5.44 -4.99 -14.73
N ALA A 27 -4.28 -5.56 -15.10
CA ALA A 27 -3.33 -4.99 -16.05
C ALA A 27 -3.75 -5.18 -17.53
N GLY A 28 -4.93 -5.77 -17.80
CA GLY A 28 -5.44 -6.02 -19.15
C GLY A 28 -4.85 -7.26 -19.82
N VAL A 29 -4.10 -8.09 -19.09
CA VAL A 29 -3.56 -9.37 -19.57
C VAL A 29 -4.55 -10.49 -19.24
N LYS A 30 -5.24 -11.00 -20.26
CA LYS A 30 -6.22 -12.09 -20.10
C LYS A 30 -5.51 -13.44 -19.99
N LYS A 31 -5.15 -13.84 -18.76
CA LYS A 31 -4.77 -15.21 -18.39
C LYS A 31 -5.82 -15.79 -17.45
N ALA A 32 -6.16 -17.05 -17.64
CA ALA A 32 -7.23 -17.73 -16.94
C ALA A 32 -6.72 -18.82 -15.99
N SER A 33 -5.56 -19.43 -16.29
CA SER A 33 -4.97 -20.50 -15.50
C SER A 33 -3.56 -20.17 -15.01
N ALA A 34 -3.17 -20.83 -13.92
CA ALA A 34 -1.81 -20.79 -13.40
C ALA A 34 -0.79 -21.43 -14.37
N ASP A 35 -1.25 -22.32 -15.26
CA ASP A 35 -0.42 -22.98 -16.26
C ASP A 35 -0.18 -22.13 -17.52
N ASP A 36 -0.89 -20.99 -17.64
CA ASP A 36 -0.76 -20.15 -18.82
C ASP A 36 0.65 -19.58 -18.94
N MET A 37 1.18 -19.56 -20.17
CA MET A 37 2.49 -19.00 -20.44
C MET A 37 2.44 -17.47 -20.40
N LEU A 38 3.44 -16.87 -19.76
CA LEU A 38 3.58 -15.43 -19.64
C LEU A 38 4.69 -14.91 -20.59
N SER A 39 4.33 -13.97 -21.45
CA SER A 39 5.28 -13.30 -22.34
C SER A 39 5.97 -12.13 -21.65
N GLU A 40 7.06 -11.61 -22.22
CA GLU A 40 7.73 -10.42 -21.68
C GLU A 40 6.82 -9.18 -21.72
N ALA A 41 6.05 -9.01 -22.79
CA ALA A 41 5.07 -7.93 -22.91
C ALA A 41 3.99 -7.99 -21.80
N ASP A 42 3.59 -9.19 -21.39
CA ASP A 42 2.63 -9.37 -20.29
C ASP A 42 3.25 -8.96 -18.93
N LYS A 43 4.53 -9.27 -18.73
CA LYS A 43 5.29 -8.85 -17.54
C LYS A 43 5.44 -7.33 -17.48
N GLU A 44 5.74 -6.67 -18.60
CA GLU A 44 5.84 -5.22 -18.68
C GLU A 44 4.52 -4.53 -18.34
N ARG A 45 3.40 -5.00 -18.90
CA ARG A 45 2.05 -4.48 -18.55
C ARG A 45 1.73 -4.62 -17.07
N LEU A 46 2.06 -5.77 -16.48
CA LEU A 46 1.91 -5.96 -15.03
C LEU A 46 2.75 -4.96 -14.24
N LEU A 47 4.01 -4.75 -14.64
CA LEU A 47 4.90 -3.79 -13.97
C LEU A 47 4.37 -2.36 -14.07
N ASP A 48 3.88 -1.93 -15.22
CA ASP A 48 3.31 -0.60 -15.41
C ASP A 48 2.02 -0.40 -14.61
N TYR A 49 1.15 -1.42 -14.58
CA TYR A 49 -0.03 -1.42 -13.72
C TYR A 49 0.35 -1.26 -12.24
N LEU A 50 1.31 -2.04 -11.74
CA LEU A 50 1.77 -1.95 -10.35
C LEU A 50 2.39 -0.59 -10.05
N ARG A 51 3.20 -0.05 -10.97
CA ARG A 51 3.77 1.30 -10.83
C ARG A 51 2.70 2.38 -10.76
N SER A 52 1.66 2.27 -11.58
CA SER A 52 0.53 3.22 -11.57
C SER A 52 -0.30 3.11 -10.28
N ALA A 53 -0.61 1.89 -9.84
CA ALA A 53 -1.40 1.61 -8.63
C ALA A 53 -0.68 2.07 -7.36
N HIS A 54 0.64 1.87 -7.28
CA HIS A 54 1.46 2.33 -6.16
C HIS A 54 1.91 3.79 -6.29
N GLY A 55 1.54 4.46 -7.39
CA GLY A 55 1.83 5.87 -7.58
C GLY A 55 3.28 6.21 -7.87
N THR A 56 4.07 5.24 -8.31
CA THR A 56 5.45 5.45 -8.73
C THR A 56 5.56 5.89 -10.19
N ALA A 57 4.48 5.76 -10.98
CA ALA A 57 4.44 6.14 -12.41
C ALA A 57 4.18 7.64 -12.68
N GLY A 58 4.33 8.51 -11.69
CA GLY A 58 4.16 9.95 -11.87
C GLY A 58 5.13 10.71 -10.99
N ALA A 59 5.96 11.54 -11.63
CA ALA A 59 6.78 12.52 -10.93
C ALA A 59 5.91 13.32 -9.94
N GLU A 60 6.46 13.54 -8.74
CA GLU A 60 5.95 14.43 -7.68
C GLU A 60 4.70 14.03 -6.90
N ARG A 61 4.74 12.92 -6.13
CA ARG A 61 3.98 12.87 -4.86
C ARG A 61 4.83 13.40 -3.71
N LYS A 62 5.02 14.73 -3.68
CA LYS A 62 5.89 15.43 -2.70
C LYS A 62 5.34 15.47 -1.26
N LYS A 63 4.06 15.15 -1.02
CA LYS A 63 3.45 15.30 0.31
C LYS A 63 2.30 14.34 0.55
N ILE A 64 2.46 13.42 1.51
CA ILE A 64 1.37 12.61 2.07
C ILE A 64 1.09 13.15 3.48
N THR A 65 -0.13 13.65 3.70
CA THR A 65 -0.56 14.15 5.03
C THR A 65 -1.49 13.12 5.66
N LEU A 66 -1.07 12.48 6.75
CA LEU A 66 -1.92 11.57 7.52
C LEU A 66 -2.49 12.31 8.74
N THR A 67 -3.82 12.43 8.82
CA THR A 67 -4.53 12.96 9.99
C THR A 67 -4.94 11.81 10.90
N ARG A 68 -4.29 11.65 12.06
CA ARG A 68 -4.70 10.66 13.07
C ARG A 68 -5.53 11.37 14.15
N LYS A 69 -6.81 10.99 14.28
CA LYS A 69 -7.67 11.41 15.40
C LYS A 69 -7.38 10.50 16.60
N SER A 70 -7.02 11.07 17.74
CA SER A 70 -6.90 10.35 19.00
C SER A 70 -7.74 11.07 20.04
N THR A 71 -8.71 10.37 20.62
CA THR A 71 -9.56 10.88 21.71
C THR A 71 -9.00 10.38 23.03
N SER A 72 -8.72 11.29 23.97
CA SER A 72 -8.30 10.93 25.34
C SER A 72 -9.15 11.68 26.37
N GLU A 73 -9.65 10.97 27.36
CA GLU A 73 -10.44 11.53 28.45
C GLU A 73 -9.52 11.82 29.65
N ILE A 74 -9.59 13.05 30.18
CA ILE A 74 -8.93 13.38 31.44
C ILE A 74 -10.00 13.40 32.54
N LYS A 75 -9.87 12.50 33.51
CA LYS A 75 -10.68 12.48 34.72
C LYS A 75 -9.92 13.22 35.80
N GLN A 76 -10.37 14.44 36.15
CA GLN A 76 -9.79 15.22 37.24
C GLN A 76 -10.83 15.35 38.36
N ALA A 77 -10.40 15.10 39.60
CA ALA A 77 -11.14 15.49 40.79
C ALA A 77 -10.68 16.90 41.17
N ASP A 78 -11.62 17.85 41.26
CA ASP A 78 -11.33 19.15 41.88
C ASP A 78 -10.98 18.96 43.36
N ALA A 79 -10.32 19.94 43.98
CA ALA A 79 -9.94 19.92 45.40
C ALA A 79 -11.13 19.72 46.39
N SER A 80 -12.38 19.78 45.89
CA SER A 80 -13.61 19.46 46.64
C SER A 80 -14.26 18.12 46.28
N GLY A 81 -13.55 17.20 45.61
CA GLY A 81 -13.95 15.80 45.42
C GLY A 81 -14.97 15.51 44.30
N LYS A 82 -15.40 16.51 43.52
CA LYS A 82 -16.35 16.31 42.42
C LYS A 82 -15.60 15.99 41.12
N ALA A 83 -15.81 14.80 40.57
CA ALA A 83 -15.18 14.36 39.32
C ALA A 83 -15.79 15.08 38.11
N ARG A 84 -14.95 15.74 37.30
CA ARG A 84 -15.34 16.28 35.98
C ARG A 84 -14.59 15.50 34.90
N THR A 85 -15.33 14.94 33.94
CA THR A 85 -14.75 14.29 32.75
C THR A 85 -14.53 15.36 31.69
N ILE A 86 -13.27 15.66 31.41
CA ILE A 86 -12.89 16.60 30.37
C ILE A 86 -12.54 15.79 29.12
N GLN A 87 -13.33 15.97 28.06
CA GLN A 87 -13.08 15.36 26.77
C GLN A 87 -11.99 16.14 26.04
N VAL A 88 -10.82 15.54 25.84
CA VAL A 88 -9.70 16.17 25.14
C VAL A 88 -9.50 15.50 23.78
N GLU A 89 -9.80 16.23 22.72
CA GLU A 89 -9.48 15.81 21.35
C GLU A 89 -8.10 16.34 20.96
N VAL A 90 -7.15 15.44 20.72
CA VAL A 90 -5.83 15.81 20.19
C VAL A 90 -5.75 15.46 18.71
N ARG A 91 -5.58 16.48 17.86
CA ARG A 91 -5.36 16.31 16.42
C ARG A 91 -3.87 16.42 16.11
N LYS A 92 -3.22 15.30 15.77
CA LYS A 92 -1.81 15.29 15.34
C LYS A 92 -1.72 15.15 13.82
N LYS A 93 -1.19 16.18 13.16
CA LYS A 93 -0.84 16.15 11.73
C LYS A 93 0.59 15.63 11.59
N ARG A 94 0.81 14.52 10.89
CA ARG A 94 2.15 14.10 10.46
C ARG A 94 2.27 14.28 8.95
N THR A 95 3.22 15.11 8.54
CA THR A 95 3.59 15.31 7.14
C THR A 95 4.79 14.43 6.81
N PHE A 96 4.62 13.49 5.88
CA PHE A 96 5.72 12.69 5.36
C PHE A 96 6.18 13.28 4.03
N VAL A 97 7.47 13.58 3.97
CA VAL A 97 8.19 13.94 2.75
C VAL A 97 9.08 12.73 2.44
N LYS A 98 9.04 12.25 1.20
CA LYS A 98 9.99 11.22 0.75
C LYS A 98 11.38 11.85 0.84
N ARG A 99 12.17 11.42 1.82
CA ARG A 99 13.60 11.73 1.88
C ARG A 99 14.24 10.70 0.98
N ASP A 100 15.05 11.14 0.02
CA ASP A 100 15.82 10.22 -0.81
C ASP A 100 16.61 9.32 0.14
N ASP A 101 16.46 8.01 -0.03
CA ASP A 101 17.05 7.00 0.84
C ASP A 101 18.56 7.28 0.91
N VAL A 102 19.03 7.76 2.06
CA VAL A 102 20.46 7.77 2.38
C VAL A 102 20.79 6.30 2.68
N PRO A 103 21.60 5.64 1.84
CA PRO A 103 21.96 4.25 2.10
C PRO A 103 22.74 4.19 3.42
N ALA A 104 22.27 3.35 4.34
CA ALA A 104 22.99 2.94 5.54
C ALA A 104 23.57 1.54 5.31
#